data_AF-A0AA41BL78-F1
#
_entry.id   AF-A0AA41BL78-F1
#
_cell.length_a   1.000
_cell.length_b   1.000
_cell.length_c   1.000
_cell.angle_alpha   90.00
_cell.angle_beta   90.00
_cell.angle_gamma   90.00
#
_symmetry.space_group_name_H-M   'P 1'
#
loop_
_entity.id
_entity.type
_entity.pdbx_description
1 polymer ?
#
loop_
_entity_poly.entity_id
_entity_poly.type
_entity_poly.pdbx_seq_one_letter_code
_entity_poly.pdbx_strand_id
1 'polypeptide(L)'
;HTHIFLSSNRVQTNIDLVAKNEGISFILDAVDLKAEKVITKAMTELTYVTIGLAWKKDKYLSYATRALIKFIEDYIKEHFTII
;
A
#
# COMPACT_ATOMS: atom_id res chain seq x y z
N HIS A 1 -3.58 -22.55 -11.64
CA HIS A 1 -3.67 -22.52 -10.16
C HIS A 1 -2.49 -21.72 -9.62
N THR A 2 -2.73 -20.74 -8.77
CA THR A 2 -1.67 -19.94 -8.15
C THR A 2 -1.02 -20.75 -7.03
N HIS A 3 0.30 -20.93 -7.10
CA HIS A 3 1.06 -21.61 -6.05
C HIS A 3 1.56 -20.56 -5.04
N ILE A 4 0.95 -20.52 -3.85
CA ILE A 4 1.34 -19.59 -2.79
C ILE A 4 2.37 -20.27 -1.90
N PHE A 5 3.62 -19.83 -2.00
CA PHE A 5 4.73 -20.34 -1.18
C PHE A 5 4.69 -19.79 0.25
N LEU A 6 4.44 -18.48 0.40
CA LEU A 6 4.28 -17.82 1.70
C LEU A 6 3.37 -16.59 1.56
N SER A 7 2.64 -16.26 2.62
CA SER A 7 1.95 -14.98 2.79
C SER A 7 2.29 -14.40 4.17
N SER A 8 3.01 -13.28 4.20
CA SER A 8 3.28 -12.51 5.43
C SER A 8 2.56 -11.16 5.40
N ASN A 9 2.09 -10.72 6.57
CA ASN A 9 1.55 -9.37 6.78
C ASN A 9 2.65 -8.31 6.95
N ARG A 10 3.93 -8.70 7.02
CA ARG A 10 5.07 -7.80 7.05
C ARG A 10 5.66 -7.68 5.65
N VAL A 11 5.52 -6.51 5.05
CA VAL A 11 6.02 -6.21 3.69
C VAL A 11 7.51 -6.55 3.56
N GLN A 12 8.33 -6.21 4.55
CA GLN A 12 9.77 -6.52 4.54
C GLN A 12 10.08 -8.02 4.40
N THR A 13 9.31 -8.88 5.07
CA THR A 13 9.54 -10.34 4.99
C THR A 13 9.32 -10.87 3.58
N ASN A 14 8.30 -10.36 2.87
CA ASN A 14 8.05 -10.75 1.49
C ASN A 14 9.19 -10.27 0.58
N ILE A 15 9.70 -9.06 0.81
CA ILE A 15 10.84 -8.50 0.06
C ILE A 15 12.12 -9.32 0.28
N ASP A 16 12.41 -9.69 1.54
CA ASP A 16 13.61 -10.47 1.88
C ASP A 16 13.60 -11.86 1.21
N LEU A 17 12.42 -12.45 1.02
CA LEU A 17 12.27 -13.73 0.32
C LEU A 17 12.48 -13.60 -1.19
N VAL A 18 11.95 -12.54 -1.80
CA VAL A 18 12.24 -12.22 -3.20
C VAL A 18 13.74 -11.98 -3.39
N ALA A 19 14.38 -11.24 -2.48
CA ALA A 19 15.83 -11.00 -2.50
C ALA A 19 16.68 -12.27 -2.30
N LYS A 20 16.12 -13.31 -1.68
CA LYS A 20 16.72 -14.66 -1.56
C LYS A 20 16.42 -15.58 -2.74
N ASN A 21 15.70 -15.08 -3.75
CA ASN A 21 15.30 -15.84 -4.94
C ASN A 21 14.31 -16.99 -4.65
N GLU A 22 13.48 -16.83 -3.60
CA GLU A 22 12.44 -17.82 -3.22
C GLU A 22 11.15 -17.67 -4.04
N GLY A 23 11.03 -16.62 -4.87
CA GLY A 23 9.88 -16.39 -5.73
C GLY A 23 9.66 -14.92 -6.09
N ILE A 24 8.42 -14.59 -6.45
CA ILE A 24 7.96 -13.23 -6.75
C ILE A 24 6.90 -12.79 -5.74
N SER A 25 6.79 -11.48 -5.51
CA SER A 25 5.74 -10.89 -4.68
C SER A 25 5.09 -9.73 -5.42
N PHE A 26 3.80 -9.52 -5.15
CA PHE A 26 3.07 -8.32 -5.57
C PHE A 26 3.06 -7.34 -4.40
N ILE A 27 3.33 -6.07 -4.68
CA ILE A 27 3.35 -4.99 -3.69
C ILE A 27 2.61 -3.78 -4.25
N LEU A 28 2.06 -2.95 -3.37
CA LEU A 28 1.53 -1.65 -3.75
C LEU A 28 2.70 -0.74 -4.14
N ASP A 29 2.52 -0.01 -5.23
CA ASP A 29 3.46 1.01 -5.73
C ASP A 29 3.70 2.15 -4.73
N ALA A 30 2.73 2.40 -3.84
CA ALA A 30 2.86 3.35 -2.73
C ALA A 30 3.96 2.97 -1.71
N VAL A 31 4.46 1.74 -1.73
CA VAL A 31 5.60 1.33 -0.90
C VAL A 31 6.89 1.71 -1.62
N ASP A 32 7.59 2.75 -1.12
CA ASP A 32 8.94 3.09 -1.58
C ASP A 32 9.90 1.94 -1.28
N LEU A 33 10.12 1.07 -2.29
CA LEU A 33 10.93 -0.12 -2.15
C LEU A 33 12.42 0.22 -2.26
N LYS A 34 13.15 0.08 -1.14
CA LYS A 34 14.61 0.17 -1.13
C LYS A 34 15.23 -1.20 -0.86
N ALA A 35 15.43 -1.98 -1.92
CA ALA A 35 16.07 -3.29 -1.83
C ALA A 35 17.03 -3.49 -3.03
N GLU A 36 18.34 -3.50 -2.75
CA GLU A 36 19.42 -3.52 -3.75
C GLU A 36 19.39 -4.74 -4.69
N LYS A 37 18.72 -5.83 -4.28
CA LYS A 37 18.63 -7.09 -5.02
C LYS A 37 17.25 -7.38 -5.61
N VAL A 38 16.33 -6.41 -5.55
CA VAL A 38 14.97 -6.59 -6.04
C VAL A 38 14.67 -5.51 -7.07
N ILE A 39 14.14 -5.93 -8.21
CA ILE A 39 13.62 -5.03 -9.23
C ILE A 39 12.10 -5.00 -9.14
N THR A 40 11.50 -3.82 -9.27
CA THR A 40 10.05 -3.67 -9.42
C THR A 40 9.71 -3.62 -10.90
N LYS A 41 8.59 -4.25 -11.24
CA LYS A 41 8.03 -4.22 -12.60
C LYS A 41 6.53 -4.00 -12.51
N ALA A 42 6.02 -3.04 -13.28
CA ALA A 42 4.59 -2.84 -13.42
C ALA A 42 3.91 -4.11 -13.96
N MET A 43 2.74 -4.43 -13.43
CA MET A 43 1.92 -5.51 -13.96
C MET A 43 1.42 -5.16 -15.38
N THR A 44 1.33 -6.16 -16.26
CA THR A 44 0.79 -5.95 -17.62
C THR A 44 -0.67 -5.52 -17.57
N GLU A 45 -1.44 -6.10 -16.66
CA GLU A 45 -2.79 -5.67 -16.32
C GLU A 45 -2.73 -5.05 -14.91
N LEU A 46 -2.99 -3.75 -14.82
CA LEU A 46 -2.94 -3.03 -13.54
C LEU A 46 -4.16 -3.40 -12.69
N THR A 47 -3.88 -3.79 -11.45
CA THR A 47 -4.91 -3.95 -10.42
C THR A 47 -4.90 -2.72 -9.53
N TYR A 48 -6.02 -2.01 -9.48
CA TYR A 48 -6.17 -0.84 -8.62
C TYR A 48 -6.71 -1.24 -7.24
N VAL A 49 -6.20 -0.59 -6.21
CA VAL A 49 -6.67 -0.74 -4.83
C VAL A 49 -7.09 0.63 -4.31
N THR A 50 -8.34 0.73 -3.86
CA THR A 50 -8.86 1.94 -3.21
C THR A 50 -8.57 1.88 -1.71
N ILE A 51 -7.80 2.85 -1.22
CA ILE A 51 -7.54 3.04 0.21
C ILE A 51 -8.42 4.20 0.70
N GLY A 52 -9.15 4.00 1.79
CA GLY A 52 -10.08 4.99 2.33
C GLY A 52 -9.88 5.25 3.81
N LEU A 53 -10.23 6.46 4.24
CA LEU A 53 -10.38 6.81 5.66
C LEU A 53 -11.75 6.33 6.15
N ALA A 54 -11.79 5.71 7.34
CA ALA A 54 -13.02 5.17 7.91
C ALA A 54 -13.23 5.62 9.36
N TRP A 55 -14.46 5.98 9.69
CA TRP A 55 -14.90 6.30 11.05
C TRP A 55 -16.36 5.88 11.26
N LYS A 56 -16.76 5.73 12.53
CA LYS A 56 -18.15 5.40 12.88
C LYS A 56 -19.06 6.59 12.56
N LYS A 57 -20.12 6.36 11.78
CA LYS A 57 -21.08 7.38 11.33
C LYS A 57 -21.69 8.18 12.49
N ASP A 58 -21.99 7.51 13.60
CA ASP A 58 -22.67 8.12 14.75
C ASP A 58 -21.71 8.68 15.81
N LYS A 59 -20.39 8.69 15.53
CA LYS A 59 -19.40 9.20 16.47
C LYS A 59 -19.07 10.65 16.15
N TYR A 60 -19.27 11.53 17.13
CA TYR A 60 -18.78 12.90 17.01
C TYR A 60 -17.26 12.90 16.87
N LEU A 61 -16.77 13.53 15.80
CA LEU A 61 -15.35 13.77 15.59
C LEU A 61 -14.96 15.08 16.27
N SER A 62 -13.83 15.10 16.97
CA SER A 62 -13.32 16.36 17.54
C SER A 62 -12.93 17.34 16.43
N TYR A 63 -12.81 18.63 16.76
CA TYR A 63 -12.28 19.62 15.82
C TYR A 63 -10.88 19.24 15.32
N ALA A 64 -10.01 18.75 16.22
CA ALA A 64 -8.68 18.29 15.86
C ALA A 64 -8.72 17.09 14.90
N THR A 65 -9.64 16.15 15.10
CA THR A 65 -9.80 14.99 14.21
C THR A 65 -10.28 15.42 12.83
N ARG A 66 -11.25 16.35 12.74
CA ARG A 66 -11.69 16.89 11.45
C ARG A 66 -10.57 17.64 10.71
N ALA A 67 -9.78 18.42 11.43
CA ALA A 67 -8.63 19.12 10.86
C ALA A 67 -7.58 18.14 10.32
N LEU A 68 -7.31 17.04 11.06
CA LEU A 68 -6.42 15.98 10.60
C LEU A 68 -6.95 15.26 9.36
N ILE A 69 -8.25 14.91 9.32
CA ILE A 69 -8.86 14.29 8.14
C ILE A 69 -8.70 15.20 6.93
N LYS A 70 -9.02 16.48 7.06
CA LYS A 70 -8.87 17.45 5.98
C LYS A 70 -7.42 17.54 5.50
N PHE A 71 -6.46 17.61 6.42
CA PHE A 71 -5.04 17.60 6.08
C PHE A 71 -4.64 16.35 5.28
N ILE A 72 -5.10 15.17 5.70
CA ILE A 72 -4.82 13.91 4.98
C ILE A 72 -5.49 13.91 3.60
N GLU A 73 -6.73 14.37 3.47
CA GLU A 73 -7.44 14.46 2.19
C GLU A 73 -6.70 15.39 1.20
N ASP A 74 -6.24 16.54 1.67
CA ASP A 74 -5.51 17.51 0.86
C ASP A 74 -4.12 16.95 0.47
N TYR A 75 -3.40 16.35 1.43
CA TYR A 75 -2.12 15.68 1.17
C TYR A 75 -2.25 14.56 0.13
N ILE A 76 -3.31 13.74 0.22
CA ILE A 76 -3.52 12.64 -0.74
C ILE A 76 -3.80 13.18 -2.14
N LYS A 77 -4.61 14.23 -2.30
CA LYS A 77 -4.90 14.86 -3.59
C LYS A 77 -3.65 15.45 -4.25
N GLU A 78 -2.73 15.99 -3.46
CA GLU A 78 -1.50 16.60 -3.97
C GLU A 78 -0.44 15.57 -4.38
N HIS A 79 -0.37 14.43 -3.68
CA HIS A 79 0.72 13.47 -3.81
C HIS A 79 0.36 12.13 -4.47
N PHE A 80 -0.92 11.82 -4.66
CA PHE A 80 -1.37 10.57 -5.26
C PHE A 80 -2.38 10.83 -6.39
N THR A 81 -2.28 10.05 -7.47
CA THR A 81 -3.28 10.06 -8.54
C THR A 81 -4.57 9.43 -8.04
N ILE A 82 -5.57 10.25 -7.72
CA ILE A 82 -6.92 9.79 -7.44
C ILE A 82 -7.61 9.58 -8.80
N ILE A 83 -7.93 8.32 -9.12
CA ILE A 83 -8.66 7.93 -10.35
C ILE A 83 -10.16 7.94 -10.08
#